data_AF-A0A396HSQ1-F1
#
_entry.id   AF-A0A396HSQ1-F1
#
_cell.length_a   1.000
_cell.length_b   1.000
_cell.length_c   1.000
_cell.angle_alpha   90.00
_cell.angle_beta   90.00
_cell.angle_gamma   90.00
#
_symmetry.space_group_name_H-M   'P 1'
#
loop_
_entity.id
_entity.type
_entity.pdbx_description
1 polymer ?
#
loop_
_entity_poly.entity_id
_entity_poly.type
_entity_poly.pdbx_seq_one_letter_code
_entity_poly.pdbx_strand_id
1 'polypeptide(L)'
;MQIITYTNPFTMGHNANTLKSLLLLSLVLCHVFSLAPSIEATSTQKYKYKNAYATMMYVGTPRDYEFYVAVRVLVRSLSKLNVQADLVVLASIDVPLPWIQALEEEDGAKVVRVSNLDNPYKHQDNFDKRFKLSLNKLYAWSLVDYDRVVMLDADNLFLQNTDELFQCGQFCATFINPCVFHTGLFVLQPSTVVFKDMVNELRNGRENPDGADQGFIDSYFPDLLDKPLFHPPSNDTKLEGTYRLPLGYQMDASYYYLKLRWSIPCGPNSVITFPGAPWLKPWYWWSWPVLPLGIQWHEQRRQTIGYASEMAVIFIQSAIYIGIIAMTRLARPSLSKICFRRSDKSITLAHSSLKLVALWCILAAYVTPVFIIPHTIHPLLGWILYFLGSFAFCSIAINIFLLPMLPVLVPWLGILGVLMVMAFPWYPDGIVRAMSVFGYAFCFAPFLWISLVRIVTGLQLSLEREAFLPRFAECYPQSWFNKLF
;
A
#
# COMPACT_ATOMS: atom_id res chain seq x y z
N MET A 1 -20.54 23.21 -37.63
CA MET A 1 -20.12 22.96 -39.04
C MET A 1 -19.99 24.32 -39.72
N GLN A 2 -18.78 24.86 -39.76
CA GLN A 2 -18.38 25.92 -40.69
C GLN A 2 -16.87 25.77 -40.88
N ILE A 3 -16.52 25.42 -42.12
CA ILE A 3 -15.17 25.21 -42.62
C ILE A 3 -14.75 26.53 -43.25
N ILE A 4 -13.61 27.07 -42.86
CA ILE A 4 -12.81 27.95 -43.72
C ILE A 4 -11.35 27.53 -43.59
N THR A 5 -10.76 27.30 -44.75
CA THR A 5 -9.46 26.69 -45.02
C THR A 5 -8.40 27.74 -45.37
N TYR A 6 -7.13 27.27 -45.35
CA TYR A 6 -5.93 27.80 -46.02
C TYR A 6 -5.29 29.04 -45.36
N THR A 7 -3.97 29.17 -45.18
CA THR A 7 -2.80 28.67 -45.92
C THR A 7 -1.57 28.64 -44.99
N ASN A 8 -0.64 27.73 -45.27
CA ASN A 8 0.79 27.86 -44.94
C ASN A 8 1.52 28.28 -46.22
N PRO A 9 2.61 29.05 -46.15
CA PRO A 9 3.86 28.46 -46.61
C PRO A 9 5.09 28.79 -45.74
N PHE A 10 6.02 27.85 -45.78
CA PHE A 10 7.36 27.84 -45.18
C PHE A 10 8.17 29.13 -45.40
N THR A 11 9.06 29.45 -44.46
CA THR A 11 10.48 29.74 -44.76
C THR A 11 11.34 29.58 -43.50
N MET A 12 12.40 28.78 -43.65
CA MET A 12 13.46 28.59 -42.67
C MET A 12 14.43 29.77 -42.80
N GLY A 13 14.58 30.56 -41.74
CA GLY A 13 15.53 31.68 -41.68
C GLY A 13 16.23 31.70 -40.32
N HIS A 14 17.53 31.37 -40.32
CA HIS A 14 18.41 31.58 -39.18
C HIS A 14 18.41 33.07 -38.80
N ASN A 15 18.13 33.41 -37.54
CA ASN A 15 18.51 34.70 -36.99
C ASN A 15 18.63 34.67 -35.46
N ALA A 16 19.75 35.21 -34.98
CA ALA A 16 20.23 35.24 -33.59
C ALA A 16 19.40 36.13 -32.62
N ASN A 17 18.09 36.29 -32.88
CA ASN A 17 17.17 37.12 -32.09
C ASN A 17 16.30 36.31 -31.11
N THR A 18 16.31 34.98 -31.18
CA THR A 18 15.57 34.11 -30.24
C THR A 18 16.21 34.07 -28.85
N LEU A 19 17.53 34.20 -28.73
CA LEU A 19 18.22 34.16 -27.44
C LEU A 19 17.97 35.43 -26.59
N LYS A 20 17.86 36.60 -27.24
CA LYS A 20 17.51 37.86 -26.55
C LYS A 20 16.07 37.87 -26.05
N SER A 21 15.13 37.26 -26.79
CA SER A 21 13.72 37.14 -26.37
C SER A 21 13.55 36.18 -25.18
N LEU A 22 14.30 35.06 -25.15
CA LEU A 22 14.32 34.12 -24.02
C LEU A 22 14.98 34.71 -22.76
N LEU A 23 16.03 35.52 -22.92
CA LEU A 23 16.67 36.22 -21.79
C LEU A 23 15.77 37.32 -21.20
N LEU A 24 15.07 38.10 -22.04
CA LEU A 24 14.08 39.08 -21.57
C LEU A 24 12.88 38.40 -20.88
N LEU A 25 12.40 37.25 -21.37
CA LEU A 25 11.36 36.49 -20.67
C LEU A 25 11.85 36.00 -19.30
N SER A 26 13.11 35.56 -19.17
CA SER A 26 13.67 35.10 -17.89
C SER A 26 13.83 36.23 -16.86
N LEU A 27 14.16 37.44 -17.31
CA LEU A 27 14.31 38.62 -16.46
C LEU A 27 12.95 39.18 -16.01
N VAL A 28 11.93 39.13 -16.87
CA VAL A 28 10.55 39.51 -16.48
C VAL A 28 9.94 38.46 -15.53
N LEU A 29 10.21 37.17 -15.73
CA LEU A 29 9.81 36.11 -14.78
C LEU A 29 10.51 36.26 -13.42
N CYS A 30 11.78 36.66 -13.37
CA CYS A 30 12.48 36.94 -12.09
C CYS A 30 11.91 38.16 -11.34
N HIS A 31 11.45 39.20 -12.03
CA HIS A 31 10.84 40.35 -11.37
C HIS A 31 9.41 40.10 -10.89
N VAL A 32 8.64 39.23 -11.54
CA VAL A 32 7.30 38.84 -11.05
C VAL A 32 7.39 37.95 -9.79
N PHE A 33 8.50 37.22 -9.59
CA PHE A 33 8.73 36.44 -8.37
C PHE A 33 9.22 37.26 -7.15
N SER A 34 9.50 38.57 -7.31
CA SER A 34 10.02 39.42 -6.22
C SER A 34 8.96 40.33 -5.56
N LEU A 35 7.70 40.24 -5.98
CA LEU A 35 6.56 40.95 -5.38
C LEU A 35 5.49 39.94 -4.96
N ALA A 36 5.86 39.07 -4.01
CA ALA A 36 4.85 38.37 -3.21
C ALA A 36 4.21 39.41 -2.28
N PRO A 37 2.88 39.60 -2.30
CA PRO A 37 2.23 40.38 -1.25
C PRO A 37 2.49 39.66 0.07
N SER A 38 2.99 40.40 1.06
CA SER A 38 3.02 39.96 2.45
C SER A 38 1.58 39.64 2.85
N ILE A 39 1.25 38.35 2.91
CA ILE A 39 0.02 37.88 3.51
C ILE A 39 0.16 38.21 4.99
N GLU A 40 -0.46 39.30 5.42
CA GLU A 40 -0.72 39.54 6.83
C GLU A 40 -1.38 38.28 7.38
N ALA A 41 -0.70 37.61 8.29
CA ALA A 41 -1.23 36.52 9.08
C ALA A 41 -2.42 37.08 9.85
N THR A 42 -3.60 36.95 9.25
CA THR A 42 -4.86 37.16 9.93
C THR A 42 -4.88 36.09 11.00
N SER A 43 -4.69 36.51 12.25
CA SER A 43 -4.85 35.69 13.44
C SER A 43 -6.22 35.02 13.35
N THR A 44 -6.27 33.80 12.80
CA THR A 44 -7.44 32.96 12.84
C THR A 44 -7.72 32.71 14.31
N GLN A 45 -8.80 33.30 14.83
CA GLN A 45 -9.38 32.84 16.08
C GLN A 45 -9.54 31.33 15.95
N LYS A 46 -8.69 30.54 16.62
CA LYS A 46 -8.83 29.09 16.67
C LYS A 46 -10.15 28.82 17.38
N TYR A 47 -11.18 28.49 16.60
CA TYR A 47 -12.43 27.96 17.14
C TYR A 47 -12.06 26.76 18.01
N LYS A 48 -12.31 26.86 19.31
CA LYS A 48 -12.07 25.75 20.22
C LYS A 48 -13.23 24.77 20.09
N TYR A 49 -13.03 23.71 19.33
CA TYR A 49 -14.01 22.63 19.24
C TYR A 49 -14.12 21.90 20.58
N LYS A 50 -15.33 21.47 20.91
CA LYS A 50 -15.61 20.69 22.13
C LYS A 50 -15.46 19.18 21.92
N ASN A 51 -15.40 18.73 20.67
CA ASN A 51 -15.26 17.32 20.33
C ASN A 51 -14.06 17.11 19.41
N ALA A 52 -13.60 15.87 19.30
CA ALA A 52 -12.48 15.52 18.41
C ALA A 52 -12.71 14.18 17.70
N TYR A 53 -12.27 14.10 16.44
CA TYR A 53 -11.90 12.81 15.84
C TYR A 53 -10.44 12.55 16.19
N ALA A 54 -10.16 11.40 16.79
CA ALA A 54 -8.81 11.02 17.19
C ALA A 54 -8.35 9.76 16.45
N THR A 55 -7.08 9.70 16.10
CA THR A 55 -6.44 8.46 15.62
C THR A 55 -5.08 8.28 16.28
N MET A 56 -4.56 7.05 16.28
CA MET A 56 -3.28 6.70 16.91
C MET A 56 -2.22 6.46 15.84
N MET A 57 -1.04 7.07 16.02
CA MET A 57 0.15 6.82 15.23
C MET A 57 1.29 6.35 16.13
N TYR A 58 1.81 5.16 15.87
CA TYR A 58 3.02 4.64 16.51
C TYR A 58 3.95 4.05 15.46
N VAL A 59 5.22 3.91 15.83
CA VAL A 59 6.26 3.33 14.97
C VAL A 59 6.95 2.18 15.70
N GLY A 60 7.54 1.27 14.94
CA GLY A 60 8.18 0.05 15.43
C GLY A 60 8.12 -1.13 14.46
N THR A 61 7.64 -0.93 13.23
CA THR A 61 7.50 -1.98 12.21
C THR A 61 8.03 -1.54 10.85
N PRO A 62 8.40 -2.47 9.94
CA PRO A 62 8.80 -2.10 8.58
C PRO A 62 7.70 -1.40 7.76
N ARG A 63 6.44 -1.36 8.25
CA ARG A 63 5.27 -0.81 7.54
C ARG A 63 4.83 0.55 8.07
N ASP A 64 5.59 1.16 8.97
CA ASP A 64 5.20 2.40 9.65
C ASP A 64 4.89 3.55 8.67
N TYR A 65 5.65 3.66 7.58
CA TYR A 65 5.40 4.68 6.55
C TYR A 65 4.04 4.51 5.87
N GLU A 66 3.55 3.27 5.74
CA GLU A 66 2.26 3.00 5.11
C GLU A 66 1.10 3.50 5.98
N PHE A 67 1.19 3.28 7.30
CA PHE A 67 0.22 3.79 8.28
C PHE A 67 0.31 5.30 8.43
N TYR A 68 1.52 5.88 8.35
CA TYR A 68 1.68 7.33 8.29
C TYR A 68 0.90 7.94 7.12
N VAL A 69 1.08 7.40 5.90
CA VAL A 69 0.30 7.82 4.72
C VAL A 69 -1.20 7.65 4.95
N ALA A 70 -1.62 6.53 5.56
CA ALA A 70 -3.03 6.27 5.86
C ALA A 70 -3.64 7.29 6.83
N VAL A 71 -2.94 7.63 7.92
CA VAL A 71 -3.35 8.67 8.88
C VAL A 71 -3.48 10.03 8.20
N ARG A 72 -2.52 10.41 7.35
CA ARG A 72 -2.59 11.67 6.58
C ARG A 72 -3.83 11.74 5.69
N VAL A 73 -4.12 10.65 4.97
CA VAL A 73 -5.32 10.55 4.11
C VAL A 73 -6.59 10.66 4.96
N LEU A 74 -6.66 9.96 6.09
CA LEU A 74 -7.79 10.01 7.02
C LEU A 74 -8.04 11.45 7.50
N VAL A 75 -7.03 12.11 8.07
CA VAL A 75 -7.13 13.50 8.59
C VAL A 75 -7.60 14.45 7.49
N ARG A 76 -6.97 14.43 6.31
CA ARG A 76 -7.35 15.31 5.20
C ARG A 76 -8.74 15.01 4.65
N SER A 77 -9.15 13.74 4.64
CA SER A 77 -10.49 13.36 4.18
C SER A 77 -11.58 13.87 5.13
N LEU A 78 -11.37 13.79 6.45
CA LEU A 78 -12.27 14.36 7.45
C LEU A 78 -12.32 15.89 7.37
N SER A 79 -11.17 16.54 7.20
CA SER A 79 -11.11 18.00 7.01
C SER A 79 -11.97 18.46 5.82
N LYS A 80 -11.94 17.74 4.69
CA LYS A 80 -12.77 18.03 3.51
C LYS A 80 -14.27 17.85 3.74
N LEU A 81 -14.66 17.03 4.71
CA LEU A 81 -16.06 16.85 5.10
C LEU A 81 -16.57 17.99 6.00
N ASN A 82 -15.75 19.03 6.23
CA ASN A 82 -16.07 20.21 7.05
C ASN A 82 -16.59 19.83 8.46
N VAL A 83 -15.96 18.82 9.06
CA VAL A 83 -16.29 18.36 10.42
C VAL A 83 -16.15 19.49 11.44
N GLN A 84 -17.09 19.56 12.38
CA GLN A 84 -17.12 20.54 13.47
C GLN A 84 -16.43 20.00 14.73
N ALA A 85 -15.21 19.49 14.54
CA ALA A 85 -14.40 18.88 15.58
C ALA A 85 -12.90 19.04 15.31
N ASP A 86 -12.10 19.00 16.37
CA ASP A 86 -10.65 18.93 16.23
C ASP A 86 -10.25 17.58 15.59
N LEU A 87 -9.23 17.60 14.73
CA LEU A 87 -8.60 16.39 14.20
C LEU A 87 -7.34 16.12 15.02
N VAL A 88 -7.37 15.11 15.88
CA VAL A 88 -6.31 14.81 16.84
C VAL A 88 -5.54 13.56 16.42
N VAL A 89 -4.20 13.64 16.44
CA VAL A 89 -3.34 12.47 16.27
C VAL A 89 -2.58 12.22 17.57
N LEU A 90 -2.90 11.11 18.23
CA LEU A 90 -2.11 10.59 19.34
C LEU A 90 -0.86 9.95 18.76
N ALA A 91 0.28 10.62 18.88
CA ALA A 91 1.55 10.15 18.34
C ALA A 91 2.44 9.59 19.44
N SER A 92 2.93 8.36 19.28
CA SER A 92 3.99 7.85 20.15
C SER A 92 5.22 8.79 20.10
N ILE A 93 5.95 8.91 21.21
CA ILE A 93 7.21 9.68 21.27
C ILE A 93 8.22 9.27 20.20
N ASP A 94 8.16 8.02 19.72
CA ASP A 94 9.09 7.49 18.72
C ASP A 94 8.77 7.95 17.29
N VAL A 95 7.59 8.52 17.06
CA VAL A 95 7.19 9.02 15.72
C VAL A 95 8.17 10.13 15.28
N PRO A 96 8.76 10.03 14.07
CA PRO A 96 9.72 11.02 13.59
C PRO A 96 9.18 12.44 13.57
N LEU A 97 9.99 13.42 14.04
CA LEU A 97 9.61 14.84 14.05
C LEU A 97 9.16 15.38 12.68
N PRO A 98 9.78 15.01 11.53
CA PRO A 98 9.29 15.46 10.23
C PRO A 98 7.86 14.99 9.92
N TRP A 99 7.45 13.82 10.43
CA TRP A 99 6.08 13.33 10.25
C TRP A 99 5.11 14.10 11.14
N ILE A 100 5.53 14.46 12.36
CA ILE A 100 4.75 15.32 13.25
C ILE A 100 4.53 16.69 12.61
N GLN A 101 5.59 17.33 12.11
CA GLN A 101 5.51 18.61 11.44
C GLN A 101 4.56 18.56 10.23
N ALA A 102 4.65 17.52 9.40
CA ALA A 102 3.73 17.37 8.27
C ALA A 102 2.26 17.20 8.72
N LEU A 103 2.00 16.43 9.78
CA LEU A 103 0.66 16.27 10.33
C LEU A 103 0.09 17.58 10.89
N GLU A 104 0.91 18.38 11.56
CA GLU A 104 0.49 19.66 12.16
C GLU A 104 0.37 20.78 11.13
N GLU A 105 1.42 21.03 10.37
CA GLU A 105 1.56 22.20 9.49
C GLU A 105 0.89 21.99 8.14
N GLU A 106 1.04 20.81 7.55
CA GLU A 106 0.40 20.52 6.27
C GLU A 106 -1.04 20.10 6.54
N ASP A 107 -1.26 19.05 7.34
CA ASP A 107 -2.55 18.36 7.44
C ASP A 107 -3.55 19.01 8.40
N GLY A 108 -3.10 19.96 9.23
CA GLY A 108 -3.95 20.68 10.17
C GLY A 108 -4.40 19.85 11.37
N ALA A 109 -3.73 18.74 11.65
CA ALA A 109 -4.00 17.94 12.84
C ALA A 109 -3.39 18.58 14.10
N LYS A 110 -4.06 18.40 15.23
CA LYS A 110 -3.47 18.64 16.56
C LYS A 110 -2.77 17.36 17.01
N VAL A 111 -1.45 17.37 17.05
CA VAL A 111 -0.69 16.20 17.50
C VAL A 111 -0.52 16.23 19.02
N VAL A 112 -0.85 15.12 19.67
CA VAL A 112 -0.63 14.90 21.10
C VAL A 112 0.40 13.78 21.26
N ARG A 113 1.59 14.13 21.77
CA ARG A 113 2.67 13.16 21.96
C ARG A 113 2.47 12.36 23.25
N VAL A 114 2.53 11.04 23.14
CA VAL A 114 2.31 10.10 24.25
C VAL A 114 3.45 9.08 24.35
N SER A 115 3.77 8.66 25.57
CA SER A 115 4.75 7.56 25.77
C SER A 115 4.12 6.22 25.40
N ASN A 116 4.92 5.23 25.02
CA ASN A 116 4.38 3.89 24.79
C ASN A 116 3.98 3.22 26.10
N LEU A 117 2.79 2.62 26.12
CA LEU A 117 2.38 1.68 27.16
C LEU A 117 3.09 0.34 26.93
N ASP A 118 3.60 -0.27 28.01
CA ASP A 118 4.08 -1.64 27.94
C ASP A 118 2.89 -2.58 27.80
N ASN A 119 2.95 -3.50 26.84
CA ASN A 119 1.92 -4.51 26.66
C ASN A 119 2.20 -5.71 27.57
N PRO A 120 1.42 -5.93 28.65
CA PRO A 120 1.64 -7.02 29.59
C PRO A 120 1.42 -8.40 28.96
N TYR A 121 0.69 -8.47 27.84
CA TYR A 121 0.34 -9.70 27.13
C TYR A 121 1.41 -10.14 26.11
N LYS A 122 2.51 -9.40 25.96
CA LYS A 122 3.59 -9.67 24.99
C LYS A 122 4.25 -11.05 25.10
N HIS A 123 4.00 -11.77 26.19
CA HIS A 123 4.53 -13.10 26.49
C HIS A 123 3.48 -14.23 26.40
N GLN A 124 2.24 -13.93 26.00
CA GLN A 124 1.25 -14.97 25.73
C GLN A 124 1.65 -15.81 24.51
N ASP A 125 1.31 -17.12 24.51
CA ASP A 125 1.75 -18.08 23.49
C ASP A 125 1.34 -17.69 22.06
N ASN A 126 0.16 -17.06 21.90
CA ASN A 126 -0.39 -16.65 20.60
C ASN A 126 -0.25 -15.15 20.33
N PHE A 127 0.67 -14.46 21.01
CA PHE A 127 0.83 -13.02 20.86
C PHE A 127 1.40 -12.63 19.49
N ASP A 128 0.64 -11.84 18.71
CA ASP A 128 1.16 -11.23 17.49
C ASP A 128 1.99 -9.98 17.84
N LYS A 129 3.27 -10.01 17.46
CA LYS A 129 4.23 -8.91 17.70
C LYS A 129 3.75 -7.55 17.20
N ARG A 130 2.86 -7.52 16.20
CA ARG A 130 2.26 -6.27 15.71
C ARG A 130 1.42 -5.54 16.76
N PHE A 131 0.90 -6.24 17.76
CA PHE A 131 0.06 -5.68 18.83
C PHE A 131 0.88 -5.13 20.00
N LYS A 132 2.22 -5.08 19.88
CA LYS A 132 3.10 -4.55 20.93
C LYS A 132 2.70 -3.15 21.40
N LEU A 133 2.19 -2.31 20.51
CA LEU A 133 1.85 -0.90 20.79
C LEU A 133 0.35 -0.59 20.62
N SER A 134 -0.49 -1.61 20.40
CA SER A 134 -1.93 -1.40 20.16
C SER A 134 -2.64 -0.76 21.36
N LEU A 135 -2.22 -1.10 22.58
CA LEU A 135 -2.78 -0.54 23.83
C LEU A 135 -2.56 0.98 23.98
N ASN A 136 -1.67 1.61 23.21
CA ASN A 136 -1.56 3.08 23.20
C ASN A 136 -2.89 3.76 22.82
N LYS A 137 -3.80 3.05 22.14
CA LYS A 137 -5.16 3.51 21.83
C LYS A 137 -5.94 3.96 23.07
N LEU A 138 -5.62 3.42 24.25
CA LEU A 138 -6.25 3.79 25.52
C LEU A 138 -6.00 5.26 25.91
N TYR A 139 -4.95 5.91 25.39
CA TYR A 139 -4.72 7.34 25.59
C TYR A 139 -5.87 8.22 25.08
N ALA A 140 -6.76 7.70 24.24
CA ALA A 140 -7.95 8.42 23.81
C ALA A 140 -8.81 8.88 25.00
N TRP A 141 -8.87 8.10 26.10
CA TRP A 141 -9.57 8.51 27.33
C TRP A 141 -8.85 9.62 28.12
N SER A 142 -7.59 9.90 27.83
CA SER A 142 -6.82 10.98 28.49
C SER A 142 -7.08 12.37 27.88
N LEU A 143 -7.80 12.44 26.75
CA LEU A 143 -8.10 13.68 26.02
C LEU A 143 -9.22 14.51 26.69
N VAL A 144 -9.07 14.81 27.98
CA VAL A 144 -10.10 15.45 28.84
C VAL A 144 -10.44 16.91 28.50
N ASP A 145 -9.76 17.50 27.52
CA ASP A 145 -10.12 18.81 26.96
C ASP A 145 -11.37 18.74 26.05
N TYR A 146 -11.82 17.53 25.70
CA TYR A 146 -12.97 17.29 24.84
C TYR A 146 -14.12 16.61 25.60
N ASP A 147 -15.34 16.98 25.25
CA ASP A 147 -16.57 16.38 25.77
C ASP A 147 -16.80 14.97 25.20
N ARG A 148 -16.48 14.77 23.92
CA ARG A 148 -16.59 13.50 23.18
C ARG A 148 -15.45 13.34 22.20
N VAL A 149 -14.96 12.12 22.08
CA VAL A 149 -13.94 11.73 21.11
C VAL A 149 -14.45 10.56 20.29
N VAL A 150 -14.34 10.64 18.97
CA VAL A 150 -14.51 9.50 18.06
C VAL A 150 -13.11 8.96 17.77
N MET A 151 -12.77 7.81 18.34
CA MET A 151 -11.49 7.15 18.12
C MET A 151 -11.56 6.31 16.84
N LEU A 152 -10.53 6.43 16.01
CA LEU A 152 -10.46 5.87 14.65
C LEU A 152 -9.17 5.10 14.42
N ASP A 153 -9.30 3.93 13.79
CA ASP A 153 -8.18 3.28 13.14
C ASP A 153 -7.81 3.99 11.83
N ALA A 154 -6.53 3.94 11.47
CA ALA A 154 -6.02 4.58 10.25
C ALA A 154 -6.59 4.00 8.95
N ASP A 155 -7.32 2.88 9.04
CA ASP A 155 -7.96 2.19 7.93
C ASP A 155 -9.49 2.41 7.88
N ASN A 156 -9.99 3.47 8.53
CA ASN A 156 -11.33 4.00 8.26
C ASN A 156 -11.33 4.93 7.03
N LEU A 157 -12.43 4.93 6.30
CA LEU A 157 -12.68 5.83 5.17
C LEU A 157 -14.09 6.42 5.27
N PHE A 158 -14.17 7.73 5.53
CA PHE A 158 -15.43 8.44 5.69
C PHE A 158 -16.00 8.83 4.31
N LEU A 159 -17.28 8.51 4.11
CA LEU A 159 -18.04 8.83 2.90
C LEU A 159 -18.81 10.15 3.04
N GLN A 160 -19.14 10.52 4.27
CA GLN A 160 -19.88 11.73 4.63
C GLN A 160 -19.50 12.19 6.04
N ASN A 161 -19.87 13.42 6.39
CA ASN A 161 -19.74 13.93 7.76
C ASN A 161 -20.60 13.08 8.71
N THR A 162 -20.05 12.76 9.90
CA THR A 162 -20.70 11.93 10.93
C THR A 162 -20.69 12.59 12.31
N ASP A 163 -20.74 13.93 12.37
CA ASP A 163 -20.63 14.68 13.63
C ASP A 163 -21.77 14.37 14.62
N GLU A 164 -22.87 13.78 14.15
CA GLU A 164 -23.92 13.26 15.03
C GLU A 164 -23.42 12.16 15.98
N LEU A 165 -22.29 11.49 15.67
CA LEU A 165 -21.64 10.54 16.60
C LEU A 165 -21.24 11.21 17.92
N PHE A 166 -20.98 12.51 17.94
CA PHE A 166 -20.69 13.27 19.17
C PHE A 166 -21.91 13.46 20.08
N GLN A 167 -23.10 13.05 19.64
CA GLN A 167 -24.30 13.01 20.48
C GLN A 167 -24.41 11.68 21.23
N CYS A 168 -23.57 10.68 20.91
CA CYS A 168 -23.55 9.41 21.63
C CYS A 168 -23.08 9.59 23.08
N GLY A 169 -23.35 8.58 23.92
CA GLY A 169 -23.04 8.63 25.35
C GLY A 169 -21.57 8.38 25.69
N GLN A 170 -21.28 7.77 26.84
CA GLN A 170 -19.90 7.68 27.35
C GLN A 170 -19.06 6.61 26.64
N PHE A 171 -19.69 5.60 26.04
CA PHE A 171 -19.02 4.63 25.17
C PHE A 171 -20.00 4.06 24.14
N CYS A 172 -19.62 4.11 22.86
CA CYS A 172 -20.43 3.57 21.78
C CYS A 172 -19.57 2.93 20.69
N ALA A 173 -19.91 1.73 20.25
CA ALA A 173 -19.18 1.02 19.21
C ALA A 173 -20.11 0.18 18.32
N THR A 174 -19.65 -0.15 17.12
CA THR A 174 -20.38 -1.00 16.16
C THR A 174 -20.00 -2.47 16.35
N PHE A 175 -20.95 -3.39 16.16
CA PHE A 175 -20.70 -4.83 16.28
C PHE A 175 -20.17 -5.48 14.98
N ILE A 176 -19.06 -6.22 15.04
CA ILE A 176 -18.51 -7.00 13.92
C ILE A 176 -19.28 -8.30 13.74
N ASN A 177 -19.63 -8.89 14.87
CA ASN A 177 -20.43 -10.11 14.97
C ASN A 177 -21.40 -9.95 16.15
N PRO A 178 -22.36 -10.88 16.35
CA PRO A 178 -23.37 -10.73 17.40
C PRO A 178 -22.85 -10.60 18.84
N CYS A 179 -21.56 -10.89 19.11
CA CYS A 179 -21.00 -10.90 20.46
C CYS A 179 -19.87 -9.88 20.66
N VAL A 180 -19.19 -9.46 19.59
CA VAL A 180 -17.96 -8.67 19.66
C VAL A 180 -18.15 -7.35 18.91
N PHE A 181 -17.89 -6.24 19.60
CA PHE A 181 -17.85 -4.92 18.99
C PHE A 181 -16.49 -4.60 18.40
N HIS A 182 -16.40 -3.76 17.39
CA HIS A 182 -15.14 -3.41 16.76
C HIS A 182 -14.53 -2.20 17.46
N THR A 183 -13.25 -2.25 17.79
CA THR A 183 -12.52 -1.08 18.31
C THR A 183 -12.03 -0.15 17.21
N GLY A 184 -12.37 -0.39 15.94
CA GLY A 184 -11.86 0.36 14.80
C GLY A 184 -12.50 1.73 14.66
N LEU A 185 -13.75 1.87 15.12
CA LEU A 185 -14.40 3.14 15.35
C LEU A 185 -15.23 3.03 16.63
N PHE A 186 -14.99 3.92 17.59
CA PHE A 186 -15.85 4.04 18.76
C PHE A 186 -15.90 5.48 19.27
N VAL A 187 -17.03 5.83 19.86
CA VAL A 187 -17.22 7.09 20.59
C VAL A 187 -16.91 6.85 22.05
N LEU A 188 -16.23 7.80 22.68
CA LEU A 188 -15.97 7.79 24.11
C LEU A 188 -16.15 9.18 24.73
N GLN A 189 -16.48 9.22 26.02
CA GLN A 189 -16.29 10.40 26.85
C GLN A 189 -14.94 10.31 27.56
N PRO A 190 -14.00 11.24 27.30
CA PRO A 190 -12.70 11.22 27.95
C PRO A 190 -12.82 11.36 29.47
N SER A 191 -12.03 10.59 30.21
CA SER A 191 -11.99 10.62 31.67
C SER A 191 -10.65 10.09 32.15
N THR A 192 -9.91 10.92 32.88
CA THR A 192 -8.66 10.51 33.54
C THR A 192 -8.89 9.42 34.58
N VAL A 193 -10.08 9.34 35.17
CA VAL A 193 -10.46 8.27 36.10
C VAL A 193 -10.52 6.93 35.36
N VAL A 194 -11.27 6.88 34.25
CA VAL A 194 -11.41 5.67 33.43
C VAL A 194 -10.07 5.27 32.81
N PHE A 195 -9.28 6.24 32.31
CA PHE A 195 -7.94 5.95 31.78
C PHE A 195 -7.02 5.30 32.82
N LYS A 196 -6.95 5.86 34.04
CA LYS A 196 -6.12 5.32 35.11
C LYS A 196 -6.59 3.93 35.55
N ASP A 197 -7.89 3.72 35.59
CA ASP A 197 -8.50 2.42 35.89
C ASP A 197 -8.12 1.36 34.84
N MET A 198 -8.27 1.67 33.55
CA MET A 198 -7.84 0.77 32.47
C MET A 198 -6.35 0.42 32.56
N VAL A 199 -5.47 1.40 32.84
CA VAL A 199 -4.04 1.14 33.03
C VAL A 199 -3.77 0.27 34.26
N ASN A 200 -4.55 0.41 35.32
CA ASN A 200 -4.46 -0.44 36.50
C ASN A 200 -4.91 -1.88 36.21
N GLU A 201 -6.01 -2.06 35.48
CA GLU A 201 -6.53 -3.36 35.05
C GLU A 201 -5.55 -4.10 34.13
N LEU A 202 -4.84 -3.39 33.24
CA LEU A 202 -3.74 -3.95 32.47
C LEU A 202 -2.62 -4.51 33.37
N ARG A 203 -2.23 -3.77 34.41
CA ARG A 203 -1.17 -4.20 35.34
C ARG A 203 -1.61 -5.38 36.21
N ASN A 204 -2.88 -5.44 36.54
CA ASN A 204 -3.47 -6.53 37.33
C ASN A 204 -3.70 -7.80 36.50
N GLY A 205 -3.44 -7.77 35.20
CA GLY A 205 -3.53 -8.94 34.33
C GLY A 205 -4.97 -9.32 34.00
N ARG A 206 -5.84 -8.32 33.76
CA ARG A 206 -7.18 -8.55 33.17
C ARG A 206 -7.07 -9.50 31.98
N GLU A 207 -8.04 -10.39 31.83
CA GLU A 207 -8.04 -11.32 30.70
C GLU A 207 -8.14 -10.55 29.38
N ASN A 208 -7.24 -10.86 28.46
CA ASN A 208 -7.22 -10.29 27.12
C ASN A 208 -6.86 -11.39 26.10
N PRO A 209 -7.86 -11.96 25.40
CA PRO A 209 -7.64 -13.11 24.51
C PRO A 209 -6.77 -12.84 23.28
N ASP A 210 -6.79 -11.62 22.74
CA ASP A 210 -6.01 -11.26 21.54
C ASP A 210 -4.69 -10.53 21.88
N GLY A 211 -4.49 -10.18 23.16
CA GLY A 211 -3.35 -9.41 23.63
C GLY A 211 -3.28 -7.98 23.07
N ALA A 212 -4.37 -7.46 22.48
CA ALA A 212 -4.43 -6.19 21.78
C ALA A 212 -5.48 -5.23 22.39
N ASP A 213 -5.73 -4.10 21.71
CA ASP A 213 -6.75 -3.13 22.13
C ASP A 213 -8.17 -3.69 22.02
N GLN A 214 -8.42 -4.49 20.98
CA GLN A 214 -9.72 -5.10 20.69
C GLN A 214 -10.20 -5.98 21.87
N GLY A 215 -9.47 -7.04 22.22
CA GLY A 215 -9.84 -7.91 23.34
C GLY A 215 -9.84 -7.21 24.70
N PHE A 216 -8.95 -6.23 24.93
CA PHE A 216 -8.95 -5.48 26.19
C PHE A 216 -10.20 -4.61 26.33
N ILE A 217 -10.53 -3.80 25.32
CA ILE A 217 -11.68 -2.88 25.38
C ILE A 217 -12.99 -3.69 25.42
N ASP A 218 -13.09 -4.79 24.66
CA ASP A 218 -14.21 -5.74 24.75
C ASP A 218 -14.44 -6.22 26.19
N SER A 219 -13.37 -6.65 26.87
CA SER A 219 -13.45 -7.13 28.25
C SER A 219 -13.75 -6.02 29.27
N TYR A 220 -13.44 -4.76 28.96
CA TYR A 220 -13.65 -3.61 29.83
C TYR A 220 -15.09 -3.06 29.73
N PHE A 221 -15.73 -3.22 28.57
CA PHE A 221 -17.14 -2.86 28.33
C PHE A 221 -18.02 -4.08 27.98
N PRO A 222 -18.08 -5.11 28.84
CA PRO A 222 -18.73 -6.39 28.50
C PRO A 222 -20.23 -6.26 28.26
N ASP A 223 -20.88 -5.29 28.92
CA ASP A 223 -22.34 -5.11 28.84
C ASP A 223 -22.80 -4.42 27.56
N LEU A 224 -21.89 -4.02 26.64
CA LEU A 224 -22.26 -3.24 25.45
C LEU A 224 -23.30 -3.96 24.57
N LEU A 225 -23.26 -5.29 24.54
CA LEU A 225 -24.19 -6.12 23.77
C LEU A 225 -25.65 -5.86 24.16
N ASP A 226 -25.90 -5.68 25.46
CA ASP A 226 -27.25 -5.52 26.03
C ASP A 226 -27.74 -4.06 25.99
N LYS A 227 -26.95 -3.15 25.40
CA LYS A 227 -27.28 -1.73 25.34
C LYS A 227 -28.20 -1.40 24.16
N PRO A 228 -29.00 -0.31 24.26
CA PRO A 228 -29.84 0.15 23.16
C PRO A 228 -29.01 0.57 21.93
N LEU A 229 -29.65 0.51 20.76
CA LEU A 229 -29.07 1.05 19.53
C LEU A 229 -29.07 2.59 19.60
N PHE A 230 -27.98 3.20 19.17
CA PHE A 230 -27.85 4.65 19.07
C PHE A 230 -28.75 5.19 17.96
N HIS A 231 -29.56 6.17 18.33
CA HIS A 231 -30.32 7.00 17.42
C HIS A 231 -30.03 8.47 17.77
N PRO A 232 -29.45 9.26 16.84
CA PRO A 232 -29.09 10.63 17.13
C PRO A 232 -30.34 11.46 17.46
N PRO A 233 -30.37 12.16 18.61
CA PRO A 233 -31.50 13.01 18.97
C PRO A 233 -31.64 14.22 18.05
N SER A 234 -32.89 14.60 17.76
CA SER A 234 -33.18 15.73 16.85
C SER A 234 -32.79 17.11 17.39
N ASN A 235 -32.50 17.22 18.69
CA ASN A 235 -32.26 18.49 19.39
C ASN A 235 -30.77 18.74 19.69
N ASP A 236 -29.85 18.02 19.04
CA ASP A 236 -28.40 18.09 19.25
C ASP A 236 -27.92 17.85 20.71
N THR A 237 -28.77 17.21 21.53
CA THR A 237 -28.43 16.90 22.92
C THR A 237 -27.50 15.70 22.98
N LYS A 238 -26.54 15.72 23.91
CA LYS A 238 -25.68 14.56 24.17
C LYS A 238 -26.43 13.56 25.03
N LEU A 239 -26.38 12.29 24.64
CA LEU A 239 -26.93 11.20 25.43
C LEU A 239 -25.98 10.87 26.58
N GLU A 240 -26.55 10.28 27.63
CA GLU A 240 -25.84 9.67 28.75
C GLU A 240 -26.09 8.16 28.70
N GLY A 241 -25.08 7.36 29.03
CA GLY A 241 -25.12 5.90 28.92
C GLY A 241 -24.21 5.36 27.80
N THR A 242 -24.24 4.06 27.61
CA THR A 242 -23.50 3.37 26.55
C THR A 242 -24.47 2.86 25.49
N TYR A 243 -24.09 2.90 24.22
CA TYR A 243 -25.00 2.55 23.11
C TYR A 243 -24.29 1.74 22.03
N ARG A 244 -25.04 0.87 21.34
CA ARG A 244 -24.54 0.19 20.16
C ARG A 244 -24.69 1.09 18.95
N LEU A 245 -23.62 1.27 18.16
CA LEU A 245 -23.71 2.02 16.92
C LEU A 245 -24.28 1.13 15.80
N PRO A 246 -25.14 1.69 14.92
CA PRO A 246 -25.55 1.02 13.69
C PRO A 246 -24.37 0.60 12.79
N LEU A 247 -24.54 -0.47 12.01
CA LEU A 247 -23.49 -1.01 11.15
C LEU A 247 -23.02 -0.01 10.07
N GLY A 248 -23.89 0.89 9.63
CA GLY A 248 -23.54 1.94 8.67
C GLY A 248 -22.40 2.88 9.12
N TYR A 249 -22.17 3.02 10.42
CA TYR A 249 -21.03 3.79 10.96
C TYR A 249 -19.71 3.02 10.95
N GLN A 250 -19.72 1.72 10.64
CA GLN A 250 -18.51 0.93 10.51
C GLN A 250 -18.71 -0.25 9.56
N MET A 251 -18.81 0.07 8.28
CA MET A 251 -19.06 -0.88 7.19
C MET A 251 -17.80 -1.67 6.88
N ASP A 252 -17.73 -2.93 7.31
CA ASP A 252 -16.63 -3.83 6.94
C ASP A 252 -16.59 -4.05 5.42
N ALA A 253 -15.44 -3.74 4.81
CA ALA A 253 -15.15 -3.97 3.40
C ALA A 253 -15.38 -5.42 2.95
N SER A 254 -15.28 -6.40 3.86
CA SER A 254 -15.55 -7.82 3.57
C SER A 254 -16.98 -8.05 3.06
N TYR A 255 -17.97 -7.34 3.59
CA TYR A 255 -19.36 -7.43 3.16
C TYR A 255 -19.57 -6.95 1.72
N TYR A 256 -18.78 -5.95 1.30
CA TYR A 256 -18.79 -5.51 -0.09
C TYR A 256 -18.20 -6.58 -1.00
N TYR A 257 -17.05 -7.18 -0.65
CA TYR A 257 -16.37 -8.11 -1.56
C TYR A 257 -17.17 -9.36 -1.90
N LEU A 258 -18.06 -9.81 -1.01
CA LEU A 258 -18.96 -10.93 -1.29
C LEU A 258 -20.03 -10.59 -2.34
N LYS A 259 -20.60 -9.39 -2.31
CA LYS A 259 -21.72 -8.98 -3.18
C LYS A 259 -21.33 -8.02 -4.31
N LEU A 260 -20.11 -7.48 -4.28
CA LEU A 260 -19.63 -6.36 -5.11
C LEU A 260 -20.53 -5.11 -5.09
N ARG A 261 -21.32 -4.96 -4.02
CA ARG A 261 -22.19 -3.81 -3.76
C ARG A 261 -22.45 -3.70 -2.28
N TRP A 262 -22.65 -2.48 -1.80
CA TRP A 262 -23.06 -2.25 -0.42
C TRP A 262 -24.49 -2.74 -0.19
N SER A 263 -24.68 -3.49 0.90
CA SER A 263 -25.97 -4.03 1.32
C SER A 263 -26.02 -4.01 2.85
N ILE A 264 -25.98 -2.81 3.43
CA ILE A 264 -25.97 -2.62 4.87
C ILE A 264 -27.41 -2.54 5.38
N PRO A 265 -27.81 -3.39 6.33
CA PRO A 265 -29.20 -3.52 6.77
C PRO A 265 -29.66 -2.38 7.69
N CYS A 266 -28.74 -1.66 8.34
CA CYS A 266 -29.10 -0.64 9.34
C CYS A 266 -28.06 0.49 9.43
N GLY A 267 -28.56 1.71 9.68
CA GLY A 267 -27.74 2.91 9.88
C GLY A 267 -27.40 3.66 8.59
N PRO A 268 -26.76 4.82 8.72
CA PRO A 268 -26.32 5.62 7.58
C PRO A 268 -25.03 5.05 7.00
N ASN A 269 -24.96 4.81 5.68
CA ASN A 269 -23.77 4.27 5.00
C ASN A 269 -22.62 5.28 4.99
N SER A 270 -21.89 5.40 6.11
CA SER A 270 -21.07 6.58 6.38
C SER A 270 -19.58 6.30 6.42
N VAL A 271 -19.16 5.16 6.97
CA VAL A 271 -17.73 4.87 7.17
C VAL A 271 -17.43 3.45 6.71
N ILE A 272 -16.46 3.31 5.81
CA ILE A 272 -15.91 2.02 5.42
C ILE A 272 -14.72 1.70 6.33
N THR A 273 -14.59 0.46 6.78
CA THR A 273 -13.44 -0.03 7.53
C THR A 273 -12.79 -1.18 6.78
N PHE A 274 -11.46 -1.22 6.76
CA PHE A 274 -10.69 -2.26 6.09
C PHE A 274 -9.99 -3.18 7.11
N PRO A 275 -10.72 -4.00 7.91
CA PRO A 275 -10.15 -4.82 8.98
C PRO A 275 -9.29 -5.99 8.48
N GLY A 276 -9.22 -6.21 7.16
CA GLY A 276 -8.53 -7.32 6.53
C GLY A 276 -7.04 -7.43 6.88
N ALA A 277 -6.46 -8.56 6.45
CA ALA A 277 -5.07 -8.90 6.67
C ALA A 277 -4.12 -7.73 6.30
N PRO A 278 -2.96 -7.59 6.97
CA PRO A 278 -2.04 -6.48 6.71
C PRO A 278 -1.65 -6.29 5.27
N TRP A 279 -1.62 -7.33 4.42
CA TRP A 279 -1.28 -7.22 2.99
C TRP A 279 -2.47 -6.86 2.08
N LEU A 280 -3.69 -6.76 2.63
CA LEU A 280 -4.93 -6.42 1.94
C LEU A 280 -5.41 -5.01 2.23
N LYS A 281 -4.59 -4.21 2.92
CA LYS A 281 -4.92 -2.81 3.22
C LYS A 281 -5.07 -2.00 1.93
N PRO A 282 -5.94 -0.99 1.93
CA PRO A 282 -6.38 -0.36 0.69
C PRO A 282 -5.30 0.53 0.05
N TRP A 283 -4.26 0.90 0.79
CA TRP A 283 -3.18 1.76 0.31
C TRP A 283 -2.15 1.07 -0.57
N TYR A 284 -2.18 -0.25 -0.70
CA TYR A 284 -1.21 -0.94 -1.53
C TYR A 284 -1.50 -0.77 -3.02
N TRP A 285 -0.46 -0.62 -3.83
CA TRP A 285 -0.62 -0.53 -5.27
C TRP A 285 -1.24 -1.80 -5.91
N TRP A 286 -1.13 -2.97 -5.26
CA TRP A 286 -1.81 -4.18 -5.72
C TRP A 286 -3.27 -4.29 -5.23
N SER A 287 -3.75 -3.34 -4.42
CA SER A 287 -5.10 -3.37 -3.84
C SER A 287 -6.17 -3.40 -4.94
N TRP A 288 -5.96 -2.69 -6.04
CA TRP A 288 -6.83 -2.74 -7.22
C TRP A 288 -6.08 -3.36 -8.41
N PRO A 289 -6.70 -4.25 -9.20
CA PRO A 289 -8.11 -4.67 -9.15
C PRO A 289 -8.43 -5.75 -8.11
N VAL A 290 -7.45 -6.30 -7.36
CA VAL A 290 -7.65 -7.47 -6.48
C VAL A 290 -8.87 -7.31 -5.53
N LEU A 291 -8.89 -6.22 -4.78
CA LEU A 291 -9.94 -5.78 -3.89
C LEU A 291 -10.54 -4.45 -4.40
N PRO A 292 -11.71 -4.48 -5.07
CA PRO A 292 -12.22 -3.33 -5.81
C PRO A 292 -12.33 -2.01 -5.02
N LEU A 293 -12.67 -2.07 -3.73
CA LEU A 293 -12.76 -0.89 -2.86
C LEU A 293 -11.41 -0.16 -2.63
N GLY A 294 -10.27 -0.81 -2.89
CA GLY A 294 -8.96 -0.15 -2.77
C GLY A 294 -8.86 1.11 -3.64
N ILE A 295 -9.53 1.12 -4.81
CA ILE A 295 -9.54 2.30 -5.68
C ILE A 295 -10.21 3.51 -5.03
N GLN A 296 -11.20 3.30 -4.17
CA GLN A 296 -11.92 4.38 -3.50
C GLN A 296 -11.03 5.08 -2.46
N TRP A 297 -10.19 4.31 -1.76
CA TRP A 297 -9.17 4.88 -0.88
C TRP A 297 -8.10 5.64 -1.68
N HIS A 298 -7.63 5.07 -2.79
CA HIS A 298 -6.63 5.73 -3.66
C HIS A 298 -7.16 7.01 -4.32
N GLU A 299 -8.47 7.09 -4.58
CA GLU A 299 -9.16 8.31 -5.01
C GLU A 299 -9.08 9.39 -3.93
N GLN A 300 -9.40 9.04 -2.67
CA GLN A 300 -9.28 9.97 -1.54
C GLN A 300 -7.85 10.44 -1.35
N ARG A 301 -6.87 9.54 -1.44
CA ARG A 301 -5.45 9.91 -1.44
C ARG A 301 -5.10 10.89 -2.57
N ARG A 302 -5.55 10.60 -3.80
CA ARG A 302 -5.27 11.47 -4.97
C ARG A 302 -5.79 12.88 -4.76
N GLN A 303 -6.97 13.01 -4.18
CA GLN A 303 -7.60 14.30 -3.94
C GLN A 303 -7.01 15.04 -2.73
N THR A 304 -6.37 14.35 -1.78
CA THR A 304 -5.85 14.93 -0.52
C THR A 304 -4.36 15.26 -0.61
N ILE A 305 -3.50 14.28 -0.33
CA ILE A 305 -2.03 14.44 -0.30
C ILE A 305 -1.36 14.13 -1.65
N GLY A 306 -2.05 13.45 -2.56
CA GLY A 306 -1.51 13.03 -3.86
C GLY A 306 -0.43 11.95 -3.76
N TYR A 307 0.41 11.88 -4.80
CA TYR A 307 1.50 10.90 -4.96
C TYR A 307 2.85 11.56 -5.27
N ALA A 308 2.97 12.88 -5.08
CA ALA A 308 4.13 13.66 -5.52
C ALA A 308 5.44 13.19 -4.87
N SER A 309 5.40 12.81 -3.60
CA SER A 309 6.53 12.28 -2.82
C SER A 309 7.17 11.04 -3.45
N GLU A 310 6.37 10.18 -4.07
CA GLU A 310 6.83 8.92 -4.66
C GLU A 310 7.21 9.07 -6.14
N MET A 311 6.81 10.16 -6.82
CA MET A 311 7.03 10.33 -8.26
C MET A 311 8.50 10.28 -8.67
N ALA A 312 9.40 10.89 -7.88
CA ALA A 312 10.84 10.85 -8.16
C ALA A 312 11.37 9.40 -8.18
N VAL A 313 10.96 8.58 -7.21
CA VAL A 313 11.33 7.17 -7.13
C VAL A 313 10.77 6.39 -8.31
N ILE A 314 9.52 6.64 -8.70
CA ILE A 314 8.87 6.02 -9.86
C ILE A 314 9.65 6.32 -11.15
N PHE A 315 10.07 7.57 -11.37
CA PHE A 315 10.83 7.94 -12.57
C PHE A 315 12.23 7.31 -12.58
N ILE A 316 12.94 7.32 -11.45
CA ILE A 316 14.25 6.68 -11.32
C ILE A 316 14.14 5.18 -11.58
N GLN A 317 13.17 4.49 -10.97
CA GLN A 317 12.95 3.06 -11.19
C GLN A 317 12.63 2.76 -12.66
N SER A 318 11.77 3.57 -13.29
CA SER A 318 11.43 3.43 -14.71
C SER A 318 12.66 3.58 -15.60
N ALA A 319 13.50 4.59 -15.35
CA ALA A 319 14.73 4.82 -16.10
C ALA A 319 15.73 3.67 -15.94
N ILE A 320 15.88 3.13 -14.72
CA ILE A 320 16.73 1.95 -14.46
C ILE A 320 16.22 0.75 -15.25
N TYR A 321 14.92 0.45 -15.21
CA TYR A 321 14.36 -0.68 -15.94
C TYR A 321 14.51 -0.54 -17.46
N ILE A 322 14.27 0.66 -18.01
CA ILE A 322 14.50 0.94 -19.44
C ILE A 322 15.99 0.78 -19.78
N GLY A 323 16.89 1.28 -18.93
CA GLY A 323 18.33 1.11 -19.09
C GLY A 323 18.76 -0.36 -19.12
N ILE A 324 18.22 -1.19 -18.21
CA ILE A 324 18.45 -2.65 -18.20
C ILE A 324 17.98 -3.29 -19.51
N ILE A 325 16.79 -2.94 -19.99
CA ILE A 325 16.25 -3.47 -21.24
C ILE A 325 17.14 -3.07 -22.43
N ALA A 326 17.58 -1.81 -22.49
CA ALA A 326 18.47 -1.33 -23.55
C ALA A 326 19.82 -2.04 -23.52
N MET A 327 20.44 -2.14 -22.33
CA MET A 327 21.73 -2.80 -22.14
C MET A 327 21.67 -4.29 -22.48
N THR A 328 20.63 -4.99 -22.07
CA THR A 328 20.45 -6.42 -22.39
C THR A 328 20.20 -6.68 -23.87
N ARG A 329 19.62 -5.74 -24.62
CA ARG A 329 19.50 -5.83 -26.08
C ARG A 329 20.79 -5.53 -26.83
N LEU A 330 21.65 -4.66 -26.27
CA LEU A 330 22.92 -4.28 -26.89
C LEU A 330 24.07 -5.22 -26.52
N ALA A 331 24.00 -5.85 -25.35
CA ALA A 331 24.97 -6.83 -24.90
C ALA A 331 24.98 -8.04 -25.85
N ARG A 332 26.16 -8.46 -26.31
CA ARG A 332 26.28 -9.75 -26.97
C ARG A 332 25.99 -10.85 -25.94
N PRO A 333 25.17 -11.85 -26.28
CA PRO A 333 24.93 -12.94 -25.36
C PRO A 333 26.24 -13.68 -25.11
N SER A 334 26.69 -13.69 -23.86
CA SER A 334 27.86 -14.45 -23.43
C SER A 334 27.41 -15.46 -22.39
N LEU A 335 27.28 -16.71 -22.78
CA LEU A 335 27.53 -17.77 -21.82
C LEU A 335 29.03 -17.71 -21.54
N SER A 336 29.40 -17.35 -20.31
CA SER A 336 30.77 -17.52 -19.85
C SER A 336 31.15 -18.97 -20.16
N LYS A 337 32.22 -19.18 -20.93
CA LYS A 337 32.75 -20.52 -21.22
C LYS A 337 33.13 -21.20 -19.91
N ILE A 338 32.18 -21.82 -19.22
CA ILE A 338 32.47 -22.60 -18.02
C ILE A 338 33.08 -23.90 -18.53
N CYS A 339 34.41 -23.92 -18.56
CA CYS A 339 35.21 -25.04 -19.01
C CYS A 339 35.10 -26.16 -17.97
N PHE A 340 34.02 -26.95 -18.01
CA PHE A 340 33.86 -28.12 -17.16
C PHE A 340 34.79 -29.25 -17.65
N ARG A 341 36.03 -29.26 -17.14
CA ARG A 341 36.97 -30.37 -17.33
C ARG A 341 36.83 -31.38 -16.20
N ARG A 342 35.80 -32.24 -16.19
CA ARG A 342 35.78 -33.52 -15.44
C ARG A 342 34.51 -34.36 -15.62
N SER A 343 34.72 -35.68 -15.78
CA SER A 343 33.86 -36.85 -15.54
C SER A 343 32.34 -36.76 -15.79
N ASP A 344 31.77 -37.71 -16.54
CA ASP A 344 30.36 -37.75 -16.96
C ASP A 344 29.33 -37.56 -15.83
N LYS A 345 29.57 -38.11 -14.62
CA LYS A 345 28.64 -37.94 -13.48
C LYS A 345 28.61 -36.51 -12.93
N SER A 346 29.71 -35.76 -13.01
CA SER A 346 29.73 -34.34 -12.61
C SER A 346 29.03 -33.44 -13.63
N ILE A 347 29.00 -33.84 -14.90
CA ILE A 347 28.34 -33.08 -15.98
C ILE A 347 26.82 -33.11 -15.82
N THR A 348 26.22 -34.28 -15.53
CA THR A 348 24.77 -34.38 -15.30
C THR A 348 24.31 -33.61 -14.08
N LEU A 349 25.10 -33.60 -13.00
CA LEU A 349 24.82 -32.81 -11.80
C LEU A 349 24.93 -31.31 -12.09
N ALA A 350 25.98 -30.90 -12.80
CA ALA A 350 26.17 -29.51 -13.20
C ALA A 350 25.03 -29.00 -14.11
N HIS A 351 24.59 -29.79 -15.09
CA HIS A 351 23.46 -29.44 -15.95
C HIS A 351 22.15 -29.27 -15.17
N SER A 352 21.86 -30.19 -14.23
CA SER A 352 20.68 -30.06 -13.36
C SER A 352 20.76 -28.83 -12.46
N SER A 353 21.94 -28.51 -11.92
CA SER A 353 22.13 -27.28 -11.13
C SER A 353 21.92 -26.01 -11.96
N LEU A 354 22.41 -25.97 -13.20
CA LEU A 354 22.23 -24.80 -14.07
C LEU A 354 20.75 -24.57 -14.40
N LYS A 355 20.00 -25.65 -14.68
CA LYS A 355 18.54 -25.57 -14.90
C LYS A 355 17.83 -25.00 -13.69
N LEU A 356 18.18 -25.49 -12.49
CA LEU A 356 17.61 -25.00 -11.24
C LEU A 356 17.91 -23.51 -11.03
N VAL A 357 19.18 -23.10 -11.25
CA VAL A 357 19.59 -21.70 -11.16
C VAL A 357 18.82 -20.82 -12.15
N ALA A 358 18.67 -21.26 -13.41
CA ALA A 358 17.93 -20.51 -14.42
C ALA A 358 16.45 -20.33 -14.03
N LEU A 359 15.80 -21.38 -13.51
CA LEU A 359 14.42 -21.31 -13.03
C LEU A 359 14.28 -20.37 -11.82
N TRP A 360 15.22 -20.41 -10.87
CA TRP A 360 15.25 -19.47 -9.74
C TRP A 360 15.48 -18.02 -10.19
N CYS A 361 16.33 -17.79 -11.19
CA CYS A 361 16.52 -16.46 -11.76
C CYS A 361 15.25 -15.91 -12.41
N ILE A 362 14.50 -16.75 -13.14
CA ILE A 362 13.20 -16.36 -13.72
C ILE A 362 12.19 -16.07 -12.61
N LEU A 363 12.09 -16.93 -11.59
CA LEU A 363 11.20 -16.68 -10.46
C LEU A 363 11.56 -15.37 -9.74
N ALA A 364 12.84 -15.16 -9.47
CA ALA A 364 13.34 -13.92 -8.87
C ALA A 364 13.01 -12.69 -9.72
N ALA A 365 13.07 -12.79 -11.06
CA ALA A 365 12.71 -11.69 -11.96
C ALA A 365 11.24 -11.25 -11.81
N TYR A 366 10.32 -12.16 -11.51
CA TYR A 366 8.91 -11.85 -11.27
C TYR A 366 8.61 -11.40 -9.83
N VAL A 367 9.35 -11.90 -8.85
CA VAL A 367 9.11 -11.62 -7.43
C VAL A 367 9.76 -10.30 -7.00
N THR A 368 10.96 -10.01 -7.50
CA THR A 368 11.77 -8.85 -7.08
C THR A 368 11.03 -7.50 -7.24
N PRO A 369 10.36 -7.20 -8.37
CA PRO A 369 9.65 -5.92 -8.52
C PRO A 369 8.60 -5.67 -7.43
N VAL A 370 7.95 -6.71 -6.90
CA VAL A 370 6.91 -6.58 -5.86
C VAL A 370 7.44 -5.89 -4.61
N PHE A 371 8.68 -6.19 -4.24
CA PHE A 371 9.32 -5.67 -3.02
C PHE A 371 10.08 -4.35 -3.23
N ILE A 372 10.42 -4.01 -4.49
CA ILE A 372 11.15 -2.78 -4.82
C ILE A 372 10.19 -1.61 -5.07
N ILE A 373 9.00 -1.89 -5.59
CA ILE A 373 8.02 -0.84 -5.90
C ILE A 373 7.49 -0.26 -4.58
N PRO A 374 7.50 1.09 -4.41
CA PRO A 374 6.99 1.69 -3.18
C PRO A 374 5.53 1.29 -2.97
N HIS A 375 5.23 0.75 -1.78
CA HIS A 375 3.97 0.09 -1.52
C HIS A 375 2.74 0.95 -1.71
N THR A 376 2.83 2.25 -1.41
CA THR A 376 1.65 3.10 -1.30
C THR A 376 1.24 3.77 -2.62
N ILE A 377 1.97 3.58 -3.73
CA ILE A 377 1.70 4.28 -4.99
C ILE A 377 0.35 3.91 -5.62
N HIS A 378 -0.10 4.71 -6.57
CA HIS A 378 -1.36 4.47 -7.26
C HIS A 378 -1.37 3.10 -7.97
N PRO A 379 -2.44 2.30 -7.90
CA PRO A 379 -2.46 0.93 -8.42
C PRO A 379 -2.07 0.79 -9.90
N LEU A 380 -2.57 1.70 -10.74
CA LEU A 380 -2.19 1.73 -12.16
C LEU A 380 -0.68 1.92 -12.37
N LEU A 381 -0.05 2.82 -11.60
CA LEU A 381 1.39 3.05 -11.69
C LEU A 381 2.18 1.85 -11.14
N GLY A 382 1.69 1.22 -10.07
CA GLY A 382 2.28 0.00 -9.52
C GLY A 382 2.29 -1.15 -10.50
N TRP A 383 1.16 -1.45 -11.14
CA TRP A 383 1.12 -2.50 -12.17
C TRP A 383 1.98 -2.18 -13.40
N ILE A 384 2.01 -0.92 -13.85
CA ILE A 384 2.90 -0.50 -14.95
C ILE A 384 4.37 -0.72 -14.58
N LEU A 385 4.79 -0.28 -13.39
CA LEU A 385 6.15 -0.50 -12.89
C LEU A 385 6.46 -1.98 -12.70
N TYR A 386 5.51 -2.77 -12.20
CA TYR A 386 5.66 -4.21 -12.03
C TYR A 386 5.92 -4.90 -13.38
N PHE A 387 5.12 -4.58 -14.40
CA PHE A 387 5.28 -5.16 -15.73
C PHE A 387 6.57 -4.70 -16.41
N LEU A 388 6.97 -3.44 -16.21
CA LEU A 388 8.24 -2.92 -16.72
C LEU A 388 9.44 -3.57 -16.04
N GLY A 389 9.42 -3.67 -14.71
CA GLY A 389 10.50 -4.25 -13.91
C GLY A 389 10.64 -5.76 -14.12
N SER A 390 9.53 -6.50 -14.11
CA SER A 390 9.55 -7.94 -14.39
C SER A 390 10.05 -8.23 -15.81
N PHE A 391 9.66 -7.43 -16.81
CA PHE A 391 10.21 -7.55 -18.16
C PHE A 391 11.70 -7.23 -18.23
N ALA A 392 12.17 -6.18 -17.54
CA ALA A 392 13.59 -5.83 -17.46
C ALA A 392 14.43 -6.97 -16.87
N PHE A 393 14.00 -7.52 -15.73
CA PHE A 393 14.73 -8.63 -15.09
C PHE A 393 14.62 -9.95 -15.88
N CYS A 394 13.47 -10.23 -16.51
CA CYS A 394 13.35 -11.37 -17.42
C CYS A 394 14.29 -11.23 -18.61
N SER A 395 14.50 -10.00 -19.13
CA SER A 395 15.44 -9.74 -20.23
C SER A 395 16.88 -10.08 -19.84
N ILE A 396 17.26 -9.91 -18.57
CA ILE A 396 18.56 -10.36 -18.05
C ILE A 396 18.65 -11.89 -18.11
N ALA A 397 17.66 -12.60 -17.54
CA ALA A 397 17.66 -14.07 -17.52
C ALA A 397 17.65 -14.66 -18.94
N ILE A 398 16.88 -14.06 -19.85
CA ILE A 398 16.83 -14.44 -21.26
C ILE A 398 18.21 -14.35 -21.91
N ASN A 399 18.93 -13.25 -21.69
CA ASN A 399 20.24 -13.05 -22.30
C ASN A 399 21.35 -13.90 -21.67
N ILE A 400 21.34 -14.08 -20.34
CA ILE A 400 22.34 -14.91 -19.63
C ILE A 400 22.24 -16.37 -20.03
N PHE A 401 21.02 -16.91 -20.09
CA PHE A 401 20.78 -18.34 -20.32
C PHE A 401 20.37 -18.67 -21.76
N LEU A 402 20.44 -17.70 -22.68
CA LEU A 402 20.06 -17.85 -24.10
C LEU A 402 18.65 -18.44 -24.29
N LEU A 403 17.70 -18.03 -23.44
CA LEU A 403 16.36 -18.61 -23.42
C LEU A 403 15.48 -18.02 -24.53
N PRO A 404 14.51 -18.79 -25.05
CA PRO A 404 13.47 -18.22 -25.90
C PRO A 404 12.62 -17.22 -25.09
N MET A 405 12.50 -15.99 -25.60
CA MET A 405 11.81 -14.89 -24.92
C MET A 405 10.33 -15.19 -24.61
N LEU A 406 9.60 -15.74 -25.59
CA LEU A 406 8.16 -15.94 -25.47
C LEU A 406 7.80 -16.89 -24.30
N PRO A 407 8.40 -18.09 -24.15
CA PRO A 407 8.20 -18.93 -22.98
C PRO A 407 8.44 -18.19 -21.66
N VAL A 408 9.57 -17.50 -21.51
CA VAL A 408 9.89 -16.77 -20.27
C VAL A 408 8.83 -15.72 -19.94
N LEU A 409 8.20 -15.10 -20.94
CA LEU A 409 7.16 -14.09 -20.76
C LEU A 409 5.71 -14.62 -20.70
N VAL A 410 5.48 -15.93 -20.80
CA VAL A 410 4.11 -16.48 -20.64
C VAL A 410 3.48 -16.11 -19.29
N PRO A 411 4.18 -16.21 -18.13
CA PRO A 411 3.63 -15.76 -16.86
C PRO A 411 3.26 -14.27 -16.84
N TRP A 412 4.03 -13.43 -17.54
CA TRP A 412 3.73 -11.99 -17.68
C TRP A 412 2.37 -11.77 -18.35
N LEU A 413 2.09 -12.50 -19.44
CA LEU A 413 0.80 -12.45 -20.14
C LEU A 413 -0.34 -13.02 -19.28
N GLY A 414 -0.05 -14.07 -18.51
CA GLY A 414 -0.99 -14.66 -17.57
C GLY A 414 -1.41 -13.69 -16.46
N ILE A 415 -0.44 -12.98 -15.88
CA ILE A 415 -0.70 -11.96 -14.86
C ILE A 415 -1.52 -10.82 -15.46
N LEU A 416 -1.18 -10.34 -16.66
CA LEU A 416 -1.98 -9.31 -17.33
C LEU A 416 -3.43 -9.76 -17.56
N GLY A 417 -3.63 -10.99 -18.05
CA GLY A 417 -4.96 -11.52 -18.29
C GLY A 417 -5.77 -11.71 -17.01
N VAL A 418 -5.16 -12.21 -15.92
CA VAL A 418 -5.89 -12.35 -14.65
C VAL A 418 -6.28 -10.99 -14.06
N LEU A 419 -5.45 -9.95 -14.22
CA LEU A 419 -5.79 -8.60 -13.81
C LEU A 419 -6.97 -8.04 -14.62
N MET A 420 -7.02 -8.31 -15.93
CA MET A 420 -8.17 -7.93 -16.77
C MET A 420 -9.46 -8.64 -16.35
N VAL A 421 -9.37 -9.94 -16.04
CA VAL A 421 -10.49 -10.71 -15.47
C VAL A 421 -10.92 -10.08 -14.15
N MET A 422 -10.00 -9.81 -13.23
CA MET A 422 -10.31 -9.18 -11.94
C MET A 422 -10.92 -7.78 -12.05
N ALA A 423 -10.50 -6.99 -13.04
CA ALA A 423 -10.96 -5.62 -13.27
C ALA A 423 -12.30 -5.54 -14.01
N PHE A 424 -12.80 -6.67 -14.53
CA PHE A 424 -14.04 -6.68 -15.29
C PHE A 424 -15.23 -6.26 -14.41
N PRO A 425 -16.02 -5.25 -14.81
CA PRO A 425 -16.98 -4.60 -13.92
C PRO A 425 -18.32 -5.33 -13.80
N TRP A 426 -18.62 -6.32 -14.67
CA TRP A 426 -19.97 -6.90 -14.79
C TRP A 426 -20.18 -8.20 -14.03
N TYR A 427 -19.41 -8.45 -12.97
CA TYR A 427 -19.69 -9.59 -12.10
C TYR A 427 -20.95 -9.33 -11.27
N PRO A 428 -21.87 -10.30 -11.19
CA PRO A 428 -23.07 -10.16 -10.36
C PRO A 428 -22.74 -10.12 -8.86
N ASP A 429 -21.70 -10.84 -8.45
CA ASP A 429 -21.21 -10.91 -7.09
C ASP A 429 -19.73 -11.35 -7.04
N GLY A 430 -19.17 -11.35 -5.83
CA GLY A 430 -17.76 -11.69 -5.59
C GLY A 430 -17.44 -13.17 -5.80
N ILE A 431 -18.41 -14.06 -5.64
CA ILE A 431 -18.23 -15.51 -5.81
C ILE A 431 -18.06 -15.81 -7.29
N VAL A 432 -18.93 -15.27 -8.15
CA VAL A 432 -18.81 -15.42 -9.62
C VAL A 432 -17.51 -14.81 -10.11
N ARG A 433 -17.11 -13.65 -9.57
CA ARG A 433 -15.80 -13.05 -9.85
C ARG A 433 -14.65 -13.99 -9.49
N ALA A 434 -14.65 -14.55 -8.29
CA ALA A 434 -13.62 -15.48 -7.85
C ALA A 434 -13.58 -16.75 -8.72
N MET A 435 -14.75 -17.35 -9.02
CA MET A 435 -14.83 -18.50 -9.92
C MET A 435 -14.31 -18.18 -11.33
N SER A 436 -14.52 -16.96 -11.83
CA SER A 436 -14.00 -16.53 -13.13
C SER A 436 -12.47 -16.42 -13.13
N VAL A 437 -11.89 -15.93 -12.03
CA VAL A 437 -10.43 -15.92 -11.82
C VAL A 437 -9.88 -17.35 -11.77
N PHE A 438 -10.54 -18.26 -11.04
CA PHE A 438 -10.16 -19.67 -11.01
C PHE A 438 -10.28 -20.34 -12.38
N GLY A 439 -11.36 -20.08 -13.12
CA GLY A 439 -11.56 -20.57 -14.48
C GLY A 439 -10.48 -20.07 -15.43
N TYR A 440 -10.11 -18.79 -15.35
CA TYR A 440 -8.98 -18.24 -16.11
C TYR A 440 -7.67 -18.96 -15.76
N ALA A 441 -7.35 -19.11 -14.47
CA ALA A 441 -6.13 -19.77 -14.04
C ALA A 441 -6.07 -21.23 -14.50
N PHE A 442 -7.18 -21.96 -14.44
CA PHE A 442 -7.30 -23.33 -14.94
C PHE A 442 -7.05 -23.40 -16.45
N CYS A 443 -7.70 -22.53 -17.24
CA CYS A 443 -7.50 -22.46 -18.69
C CYS A 443 -6.08 -22.01 -19.08
N PHE A 444 -5.42 -21.21 -18.25
CA PHE A 444 -4.07 -20.71 -18.51
C PHE A 444 -2.97 -21.71 -18.10
N ALA A 445 -3.26 -22.64 -17.18
CA ALA A 445 -2.29 -23.60 -16.66
C ALA A 445 -1.58 -24.46 -17.74
N PRO A 446 -2.25 -24.98 -18.80
CA PRO A 446 -1.58 -25.69 -19.87
C PRO A 446 -0.54 -24.85 -20.62
N PHE A 447 -0.80 -23.55 -20.82
CA PHE A 447 0.15 -22.64 -21.47
C PHE A 447 1.38 -22.39 -20.60
N LEU A 448 1.19 -22.25 -19.29
CA LEU A 448 2.30 -22.17 -18.32
C LEU A 448 3.13 -23.47 -18.32
N TRP A 449 2.48 -24.63 -18.37
CA TRP A 449 3.17 -25.91 -18.42
C TRP A 449 3.99 -26.09 -19.70
N ILE A 450 3.38 -25.81 -20.87
CA ILE A 450 4.08 -25.85 -22.16
C ILE A 450 5.27 -24.89 -22.16
N SER A 451 5.09 -23.70 -21.58
CA SER A 451 6.16 -22.73 -21.44
C SER A 451 7.32 -23.28 -20.60
N LEU A 452 7.03 -23.84 -19.43
CA LEU A 452 8.03 -24.44 -18.54
C LEU A 452 8.82 -25.54 -19.26
N VAL A 453 8.12 -26.43 -19.97
CA VAL A 453 8.75 -27.48 -20.78
C VAL A 453 9.66 -26.87 -21.84
N ARG A 454 9.23 -25.82 -22.55
CA ARG A 454 10.07 -25.13 -23.56
C ARG A 454 11.30 -24.47 -22.95
N ILE A 455 11.21 -23.91 -21.75
CA ILE A 455 12.36 -23.33 -21.05
C ILE A 455 13.37 -24.43 -20.69
N VAL A 456 12.90 -25.53 -20.09
CA VAL A 456 13.77 -26.65 -19.69
C VAL A 456 14.41 -27.33 -20.90
N THR A 457 13.67 -27.53 -21.99
CA THR A 457 14.21 -28.08 -23.24
C THR A 457 15.17 -27.11 -23.93
N GLY A 458 14.88 -25.80 -23.92
CA GLY A 458 15.79 -24.78 -24.44
C GLY A 458 17.13 -24.75 -23.70
N LEU A 459 17.10 -24.84 -22.37
CA LEU A 459 18.30 -24.98 -21.53
C LEU A 459 19.09 -26.25 -21.86
N GLN A 460 18.38 -27.37 -22.06
CA GLN A 460 19.01 -28.64 -22.44
C GLN A 460 19.74 -28.53 -23.79
N LEU A 461 19.09 -27.95 -24.81
CA LEU A 461 19.68 -27.78 -26.14
C LEU A 461 20.87 -26.80 -26.13
N SER A 462 20.79 -25.73 -25.34
CA SER A 462 21.91 -24.78 -25.19
C SER A 462 23.12 -25.46 -24.56
N LEU A 463 22.91 -26.28 -23.52
CA LEU A 463 23.95 -27.04 -22.84
C LEU A 463 24.59 -28.11 -23.76
N GLU A 464 23.77 -28.82 -24.55
CA GLU A 464 24.27 -29.80 -25.52
C GLU A 464 25.11 -29.12 -26.62
N ARG A 465 24.67 -27.98 -27.14
CA ARG A 465 25.42 -27.21 -28.15
C ARG A 465 26.80 -26.78 -27.65
N GLU A 466 26.91 -26.40 -26.37
CA GLU A 466 28.20 -26.06 -25.76
C GLU A 466 29.07 -27.28 -25.47
N ALA A 467 28.49 -28.42 -25.09
CA ALA A 467 29.20 -29.69 -24.92
C ALA A 467 29.77 -30.24 -26.24
N PHE A 468 29.17 -29.91 -27.39
CA PHE A 468 29.67 -30.28 -28.73
C PHE A 468 30.72 -29.32 -29.30
N LEU A 469 30.81 -28.08 -28.80
CA LEU A 469 31.79 -27.08 -29.25
C LEU A 469 33.25 -27.17 -28.71
N PRO A 470 33.67 -28.08 -27.81
CA PRO A 470 35.09 -28.21 -27.47
C PRO A 470 35.88 -29.01 -28.52
N ARG A 471 35.24 -29.59 -29.55
CA ARG A 471 35.93 -30.38 -30.59
C ARG A 471 36.62 -29.57 -31.69
N PHE A 472 36.34 -28.26 -31.82
CA PHE A 472 36.90 -27.43 -32.90
C PHE A 472 37.90 -26.37 -32.44
N ALA A 473 38.20 -26.28 -31.14
CA ALA A 473 39.30 -25.48 -30.63
C ALA A 473 40.38 -26.42 -30.08
N GLU A 474 41.23 -26.93 -30.97
CA GLU A 474 42.52 -27.49 -30.58
C GLU A 474 43.29 -26.40 -29.84
N CYS A 475 43.27 -26.48 -28.51
CA CYS A 475 44.21 -25.77 -27.67
C CYS A 475 45.56 -26.46 -27.90
N TYR A 476 46.36 -25.92 -28.83
CA TYR A 476 47.75 -26.33 -29.02
C TYR A 476 48.44 -26.34 -27.65
N PRO A 477 48.98 -27.49 -27.19
CA PRO A 477 49.85 -27.46 -26.03
C PRO A 477 51.15 -26.81 -26.48
N GLN A 478 51.44 -25.64 -25.89
CA GLN A 478 52.76 -25.04 -25.92
C GLN A 478 53.73 -26.03 -25.28
N SER A 479 54.42 -26.82 -26.10
CA SER A 479 55.48 -27.72 -25.65
C SER A 479 56.72 -26.88 -25.36
N TRP A 480 56.82 -26.39 -24.14
CA TRP A 480 58.10 -25.98 -23.57
C TRP A 480 58.41 -26.84 -22.36
N PHE A 481 59.60 -27.44 -22.41
CA PHE A 481 60.23 -28.34 -21.45
C PHE A 481 59.82 -29.82 -21.45
N ASN A 482 60.60 -30.62 -22.19
CA ASN A 482 61.27 -31.75 -21.58
C ASN A 482 62.73 -31.81 -22.06
N LYS A 483 63.63 -31.85 -21.08
CA LYS A 483 65.09 -32.04 -21.19
C LYS A 483 65.42 -33.37 -21.89
N LEU A 484 66.46 -33.39 -22.73
CA LEU A 484 67.55 -34.38 -22.70
C LEU A 484 68.61 -34.07 -23.78
N PHE A 485 69.87 -34.02 -23.30
CA PHE A 485 71.17 -33.77 -23.94
C PHE A 485 71.56 -32.33 -24.27
#